data_AF-A0A8H6UBF9-F1
#
_entry.id   AF-A0A8H6UBF9-F1
#
_cell.length_a   1.000
_cell.length_b   1.000
_cell.length_c   1.000
_cell.angle_alpha   90.00
_cell.angle_beta   90.00
_cell.angle_gamma   90.00
#
_symmetry.space_group_name_H-M   'P 1'
#
loop_
_entity.id
_entity.type
_entity.pdbx_description
1 polymer ?
#
loop_
_entity_poly.entity_id
_entity_poly.type
_entity_poly.pdbx_seq_one_letter_code
_entity_poly.pdbx_strand_id
1 'polypeptide(L)'
;MPKDKPLSRQGSYIPHLQTLPTLSNTSKHTLLNTIATDITATFICISKHLETGTLRNEHTAPIDRIIDIIQGTEVSHRRMLERKVKRYARLARRLKREREWMRREFGEVVKRAEAVNGRWRERVRDLEVVNQAMRKLVKAGPGSETSQDGNGMDKGRQRRPRMRSV
;
A
#
# COMPACT_ATOMS: atom_id res chain seq x y z
N MET A 1 -60.65 -13.68 -25.88
CA MET A 1 -60.60 -12.85 -24.66
C MET A 1 -59.42 -13.31 -23.81
N PRO A 2 -58.32 -12.55 -23.73
CA PRO A 2 -57.22 -12.89 -22.85
C PRO A 2 -57.68 -12.70 -21.40
N LYS A 3 -57.44 -13.71 -20.57
CA LYS A 3 -57.78 -13.71 -19.15
C LYS A 3 -56.76 -12.84 -18.40
N ASP A 4 -57.22 -11.75 -17.80
CA ASP A 4 -56.43 -10.97 -16.87
C ASP A 4 -56.02 -11.88 -15.70
N LYS A 5 -54.71 -12.13 -15.59
CA LYS A 5 -54.13 -12.77 -14.41
C LYS A 5 -54.34 -11.81 -13.24
N PRO A 6 -54.86 -12.26 -12.08
CA PRO A 6 -54.96 -11.41 -10.91
C PRO A 6 -53.54 -11.00 -10.52
N LEU A 7 -53.27 -9.69 -10.56
CA LEU A 7 -52.05 -9.09 -10.00
C LEU A 7 -51.99 -9.52 -8.53
N SER A 8 -51.11 -10.48 -8.30
CA SER A 8 -50.88 -11.16 -7.03
C SER A 8 -50.77 -10.15 -5.91
N ARG A 9 -51.61 -10.37 -4.90
CA ARG A 9 -51.62 -9.76 -3.57
C ARG A 9 -50.22 -9.89 -2.95
N GLN A 10 -49.31 -8.97 -3.24
CA GLN A 10 -48.02 -8.90 -2.57
C GLN A 10 -48.26 -8.37 -1.16
N GLY A 11 -47.87 -9.16 -0.16
CA GLY A 11 -47.76 -8.68 1.21
C GLY A 11 -46.79 -7.48 1.27
N SER A 12 -46.94 -6.65 2.29
CA SER A 12 -46.04 -5.51 2.50
C SER A 12 -44.57 -5.95 2.49
N TYR A 13 -43.72 -5.22 1.77
CA TYR A 13 -42.27 -5.43 1.77
C TYR A 13 -41.57 -4.98 3.06
N ILE A 14 -42.28 -4.26 3.94
CA ILE A 14 -41.74 -3.68 5.18
C ILE A 14 -41.06 -4.73 6.09
N PRO A 15 -41.65 -5.91 6.38
CA PRO A 15 -41.01 -6.92 7.23
C PRO A 15 -39.74 -7.52 6.60
N HIS A 16 -39.71 -7.63 5.28
CA HIS A 16 -38.53 -8.10 4.54
C HIS A 16 -37.41 -7.05 4.54
N LEU A 17 -37.74 -5.76 4.58
CA LEU A 17 -36.76 -4.68 4.71
C LEU A 17 -36.14 -4.64 6.11
N GLN A 18 -36.87 -5.06 7.16
CA GLN A 18 -36.33 -5.12 8.53
C GLN A 18 -35.22 -6.16 8.69
N THR A 19 -35.20 -7.21 7.87
CA THR A 19 -34.13 -8.22 7.88
C THR A 19 -32.92 -7.84 7.04
N LEU A 20 -32.92 -6.68 6.36
CA LEU A 20 -31.79 -6.22 5.54
C LEU A 20 -30.42 -6.34 6.25
N PRO A 21 -30.23 -5.99 7.54
CA PRO A 21 -28.92 -6.08 8.18
C PRO A 21 -28.35 -7.50 8.23
N THR A 22 -29.20 -8.52 8.38
CA THR A 22 -28.80 -9.92 8.56
C THR A 22 -28.60 -10.68 7.26
N LEU A 23 -29.02 -10.10 6.13
CA LEU A 23 -28.91 -10.71 4.81
C LEU A 23 -27.50 -10.61 4.21
N SER A 24 -27.14 -11.62 3.41
CA SER A 24 -25.94 -11.59 2.57
C SER A 24 -26.03 -10.48 1.50
N ASN A 25 -24.90 -10.03 0.96
CA ASN A 25 -24.90 -9.00 -0.10
C ASN A 25 -25.69 -9.44 -1.34
N THR A 26 -25.57 -10.71 -1.75
CA THR A 26 -26.35 -11.26 -2.87
C THR A 26 -27.84 -11.23 -2.56
N SER A 27 -28.24 -11.65 -1.36
CA SER A 27 -29.65 -11.63 -0.94
C SER A 27 -30.22 -10.22 -0.82
N LYS A 28 -29.44 -9.26 -0.33
CA LYS A 28 -29.80 -7.83 -0.31
C LYS A 28 -30.06 -7.33 -1.72
N HIS A 29 -29.16 -7.63 -2.66
CA HIS A 29 -29.29 -7.23 -4.04
C HIS A 29 -30.56 -7.82 -4.69
N THR A 30 -30.79 -9.13 -4.52
CA THR A 30 -31.98 -9.79 -5.07
C THR A 30 -33.26 -9.21 -4.50
N LEU A 31 -33.35 -9.03 -3.18
CA LEU A 31 -34.53 -8.45 -2.52
C LEU A 31 -34.84 -7.04 -3.05
N LEU A 32 -33.82 -6.17 -3.10
CA LEU A 32 -33.97 -4.81 -3.60
C LEU A 32 -34.36 -4.79 -5.08
N ASN A 33 -33.84 -5.72 -5.89
CA ASN A 33 -34.18 -5.82 -7.30
C ASN A 33 -35.64 -6.26 -7.52
N THR A 34 -36.15 -7.20 -6.71
CA THR A 34 -37.57 -7.58 -6.72
C THR A 34 -38.46 -6.38 -6.38
N ILE A 35 -38.16 -5.68 -5.29
CA ILE A 35 -38.91 -4.48 -4.86
C ILE A 35 -38.88 -3.41 -5.96
N ALA A 36 -37.71 -3.15 -6.56
CA ALA A 36 -37.58 -2.19 -7.65
C ALA A 36 -38.41 -2.58 -8.88
N THR A 37 -38.46 -3.87 -9.20
CA THR A 37 -39.30 -4.40 -10.30
C THR A 37 -40.78 -4.16 -10.04
N ASP A 38 -41.25 -4.43 -8.82
CA ASP A 38 -42.65 -4.22 -8.45
C ASP A 38 -43.03 -2.74 -8.43
N ILE A 39 -42.16 -1.89 -7.88
CA ILE A 39 -42.33 -0.42 -7.91
C ILE A 39 -42.42 0.06 -9.37
N THR A 40 -41.54 -0.43 -10.25
CA THR A 40 -41.54 -0.09 -11.68
C THR A 40 -42.84 -0.51 -12.35
N ALA A 41 -43.28 -1.75 -12.13
CA ALA A 41 -44.54 -2.25 -12.67
C ALA A 41 -45.75 -1.44 -12.16
N THR A 42 -45.72 -1.04 -10.89
CA THR A 42 -46.73 -0.18 -10.26
C THR A 42 -46.79 1.18 -10.94
N PHE A 43 -45.64 1.84 -11.16
CA PHE A 43 -45.59 3.12 -11.86
C PHE A 43 -46.05 3.03 -13.31
N ILE A 44 -45.74 1.95 -14.02
CA ILE A 44 -46.25 1.70 -15.38
C ILE A 44 -47.78 1.59 -15.35
N CYS A 45 -48.35 0.88 -14.38
CA CYS A 45 -49.79 0.73 -14.24
C CYS A 45 -50.48 2.08 -13.94
N ILE A 46 -49.92 2.87 -13.01
CA ILE A 46 -50.41 4.20 -12.67
C ILE A 46 -50.36 5.12 -13.90
N SER A 47 -49.27 5.07 -14.67
CA SER A 47 -49.10 5.87 -15.90
C SER A 47 -50.20 5.56 -16.92
N LYS A 48 -50.53 4.28 -17.13
CA LYS A 48 -51.66 3.90 -17.99
C LYS A 48 -52.99 4.48 -17.51
N HIS A 49 -53.23 4.48 -16.20
CA HIS A 49 -54.46 5.06 -15.63
C HIS A 49 -54.51 6.60 -15.70
N LEU A 50 -53.37 7.28 -15.76
CA LEU A 50 -53.29 8.71 -16.07
C LEU A 50 -53.64 8.96 -17.55
N GLU A 51 -53.09 8.16 -18.47
CA GLU A 51 -53.37 8.27 -19.91
C GLU A 51 -54.85 8.06 -20.23
N THR A 52 -55.53 7.14 -19.53
CA THR A 52 -56.97 6.89 -19.69
C THR A 52 -57.85 7.92 -18.96
N GLY A 53 -57.25 8.91 -18.29
CA GLY A 53 -57.98 9.95 -17.53
C GLY A 53 -58.68 9.45 -16.26
N THR A 54 -58.42 8.21 -15.84
CA THR A 54 -58.96 7.63 -14.61
C THR A 54 -58.31 8.24 -13.37
N LEU A 55 -57.03 8.59 -13.48
CA LEU A 55 -56.30 9.35 -12.48
C LEU A 55 -56.02 10.76 -12.99
N ARG A 56 -55.98 11.73 -12.07
CA ARG A 56 -55.55 13.11 -12.31
C ARG A 56 -54.23 13.35 -11.59
N ASN A 57 -53.51 14.40 -11.97
CA ASN A 57 -52.21 14.76 -11.38
C ASN A 57 -52.26 14.92 -9.85
N GLU A 58 -53.40 15.35 -9.30
CA GLU A 58 -53.60 15.47 -7.85
C GLU A 58 -53.47 14.12 -7.13
N HIS A 59 -53.86 13.02 -7.78
CA HIS A 59 -53.77 11.67 -7.22
C HIS A 59 -52.32 11.15 -7.19
N THR A 60 -51.41 11.73 -7.99
CA THR A 60 -50.00 11.33 -8.05
C THR A 60 -49.08 12.21 -7.21
N ALA A 61 -49.56 13.29 -6.60
CA ALA A 61 -48.76 14.14 -5.72
C ALA A 61 -48.00 13.40 -4.58
N PRO A 62 -48.52 12.30 -3.99
CA PRO A 62 -47.76 11.51 -3.02
C PRO A 62 -46.51 10.83 -3.61
N ILE A 63 -46.52 10.51 -4.91
CA ILE A 63 -45.38 9.90 -5.61
C ILE A 63 -44.22 10.89 -5.69
N ASP A 64 -44.50 12.15 -5.97
CA ASP A 64 -43.49 13.20 -6.03
C ASP A 64 -42.76 13.32 -4.68
N ARG A 65 -43.50 13.23 -3.56
CA ARG A 65 -42.89 13.22 -2.22
C ARG A 65 -41.97 12.02 -1.99
N ILE A 66 -42.32 10.85 -2.50
CA ILE A 66 -41.47 9.65 -2.40
C ILE A 66 -40.18 9.87 -3.19
N ILE A 67 -40.29 10.42 -4.40
CA ILE A 67 -39.15 10.75 -5.25
C ILE A 67 -38.22 11.75 -4.53
N ASP A 68 -38.79 12.81 -3.94
CA ASP A 68 -38.04 13.81 -3.18
C ASP A 68 -37.28 13.21 -2.00
N ILE A 69 -37.90 12.29 -1.24
CA ILE A 69 -37.25 11.59 -0.13
C ILE A 69 -36.05 10.78 -0.65
N ILE A 70 -36.25 10.00 -1.72
CA ILE A 70 -35.20 9.17 -2.31
C ILE A 70 -34.03 10.05 -2.78
N GLN A 71 -34.30 11.08 -3.58
CA GLN A 71 -33.28 12.00 -4.08
C GLN A 71 -32.55 12.74 -2.95
N GLY A 72 -33.29 13.18 -1.92
CA GLY A 72 -32.73 13.85 -0.75
C GLY A 72 -31.74 12.97 0.02
N THR A 73 -32.08 11.69 0.21
CA THR A 73 -31.19 10.73 0.90
C THR A 73 -29.92 10.44 0.09
N GLU A 74 -30.03 10.27 -1.23
CA GLU A 74 -28.88 10.05 -2.12
C GLU A 74 -27.91 11.23 -2.08
N VAL A 75 -28.43 12.46 -2.21
CA VAL A 75 -27.62 13.69 -2.14
C VAL A 75 -26.92 13.82 -0.80
N SER A 76 -27.61 13.50 0.30
CA SER A 76 -27.04 13.52 1.65
C SER A 76 -25.90 12.52 1.80
N HIS A 77 -26.10 11.27 1.37
CA HIS A 77 -25.08 10.23 1.40
C HIS A 77 -23.86 10.59 0.55
N ARG A 78 -24.07 11.10 -0.67
CA ARG A 78 -22.99 11.57 -1.54
C ARG A 78 -22.17 12.66 -0.88
N ARG A 79 -22.81 13.70 -0.34
CA ARG A 79 -22.14 14.79 0.38
C ARG A 79 -21.36 14.28 1.60
N MET A 80 -21.91 13.34 2.36
CA MET A 80 -21.20 12.71 3.48
C MET A 80 -19.92 12.01 2.99
N LEU A 81 -20.02 11.24 1.91
CA LEU A 81 -18.91 10.48 1.37
C LEU A 81 -17.81 11.40 0.82
N GLU A 82 -18.18 12.46 0.09
CA GLU A 82 -17.26 13.50 -0.37
C GLU A 82 -16.49 14.15 0.78
N ARG A 83 -17.17 14.45 1.90
CA ARG A 83 -16.50 14.97 3.11
C ARG A 83 -15.49 13.98 3.69
N LYS A 84 -15.83 12.68 3.73
CA LYS A 84 -14.91 11.62 4.18
C LYS A 84 -13.69 11.55 3.27
N VAL A 85 -13.89 11.51 1.95
CA VAL A 85 -12.79 11.51 0.97
C VAL A 85 -11.89 12.72 1.15
N LYS A 86 -12.46 13.93 1.29
CA LYS A 86 -11.71 15.16 1.52
C LYS A 86 -10.90 15.12 2.82
N ARG A 87 -11.45 14.53 3.88
CA ARG A 87 -10.75 14.34 5.16
C ARG A 87 -9.55 13.39 5.00
N TYR A 88 -9.73 12.24 4.36
CA TYR A 88 -8.64 11.29 4.14
C TYR A 88 -7.56 11.83 3.20
N ALA A 89 -7.94 12.59 2.17
CA ALA A 89 -6.98 13.25 1.29
C ALA A 89 -6.11 14.26 2.06
N ARG A 90 -6.69 15.03 3.00
CA ARG A 90 -5.94 15.94 3.87
C ARG A 90 -4.98 15.18 4.79
N LEU A 91 -5.45 14.09 5.39
CA LEU A 91 -4.62 13.24 6.25
C LEU A 91 -3.44 12.64 5.48
N ALA A 92 -3.70 12.09 4.29
CA ALA A 92 -2.66 11.52 3.44
C ALA A 92 -1.57 12.55 3.09
N ARG A 93 -1.96 13.78 2.75
CA ARG A 93 -1.00 14.88 2.50
C ARG A 93 -0.18 15.22 3.73
N ARG A 94 -0.79 15.25 4.92
CA ARG A 94 -0.08 15.49 6.19
C ARG A 94 0.94 14.39 6.47
N LEU A 95 0.52 13.13 6.41
CA LEU A 95 1.41 11.99 6.64
C LEU A 95 2.56 11.91 5.63
N LYS A 96 2.31 12.28 4.37
CA LYS A 96 3.37 12.37 3.35
C LYS A 96 4.42 13.40 3.74
N ARG A 97 4.01 14.59 4.18
CA ARG A 97 4.92 15.65 4.65
C ARG A 97 5.71 15.21 5.88
N GLU A 98 5.06 14.57 6.85
CA GLU A 98 5.74 14.04 8.04
C GLU A 98 6.78 12.98 7.67
N ARG A 99 6.46 12.06 6.75
CA ARG A 99 7.40 11.05 6.24
C ARG A 99 8.59 11.65 5.49
N GLU A 100 8.35 12.70 4.70
CA GLU A 100 9.43 13.41 4.01
C GLU A 100 10.33 14.16 4.99
N TRP A 101 9.74 14.80 6.00
CA TRP A 101 10.49 15.45 7.06
C TRP A 101 11.36 14.45 7.83
N MET A 102 10.77 13.33 8.28
CA MET A 102 11.53 12.26 8.95
C MET A 102 12.65 11.73 8.07
N ARG A 103 12.42 11.47 6.78
CA ARG A 103 13.48 11.00 5.88
C ARG A 103 14.65 11.99 5.78
N ARG A 104 14.40 13.30 5.82
CA ARG A 104 15.47 14.31 5.81
C ARG A 104 16.25 14.28 7.12
N GLU A 105 15.57 14.36 8.27
CA GLU A 105 16.21 14.37 9.58
C GLU A 105 17.03 13.09 9.83
N PHE A 106 16.43 11.93 9.61
CA PHE A 106 17.13 10.65 9.75
C PHE A 106 18.26 10.51 8.72
N GLY A 107 18.07 11.00 7.50
CA GLY A 107 19.11 11.01 6.47
C GLY A 107 20.37 11.77 6.90
N GLU A 108 20.21 12.94 7.53
CA GLU A 108 21.34 13.72 8.04
C GLU A 108 22.05 13.03 9.21
N VAL A 109 21.29 12.40 10.12
CA VAL A 109 21.88 11.60 11.21
C VAL A 109 22.69 10.43 10.65
N VAL A 110 22.14 9.69 9.69
CA VAL A 110 22.81 8.55 9.05
C VAL A 110 24.10 9.00 8.37
N LYS A 111 24.08 10.08 7.58
CA LYS A 111 25.29 10.63 6.95
C LYS A 111 26.39 10.95 7.96
N ARG A 112 26.04 11.58 9.09
CA ARG A 112 27.00 11.90 10.15
C ARG A 112 27.58 10.63 10.78
N ALA A 113 26.73 9.63 11.05
CA ALA A 113 27.16 8.34 11.60
C ALA A 113 28.09 7.60 10.63
N GLU A 114 27.77 7.59 9.33
CA GLU A 114 28.62 7.01 8.28
C GLU A 114 29.98 7.69 8.21
N ALA A 115 30.03 9.02 8.30
CA ALA A 115 31.28 9.78 8.30
C ALA A 115 32.16 9.45 9.52
N VAL A 116 31.56 9.34 10.72
CA VAL A 116 32.28 8.94 11.94
C VAL A 116 32.81 7.50 11.79
N ASN A 117 31.97 6.59 11.32
CA ASN A 117 32.32 5.19 11.11
C ASN A 117 33.46 5.04 10.07
N GLY A 118 33.44 5.84 9.00
CA GLY A 118 34.52 5.91 8.01
C GLY A 118 35.87 6.30 8.63
N ARG A 119 35.89 7.38 9.44
CA ARG A 119 37.11 7.82 10.15
C ARG A 119 37.64 6.77 11.12
N TRP A 120 36.76 6.08 11.83
CA TRP A 120 37.16 5.00 12.72
C TRP A 120 37.75 3.81 11.96
N ARG A 121 37.14 3.39 10.84
CA ARG A 121 37.70 2.34 9.99
C ARG A 121 39.08 2.69 9.44
N GLU A 122 39.30 3.94 9.08
CA GLU A 122 40.61 4.42 8.63
C GLU A 122 41.65 4.31 9.75
N ARG A 123 41.36 4.84 10.94
CA ARG A 123 42.26 4.70 12.10
C ARG A 123 42.56 3.26 12.46
N VAL A 124 41.57 2.37 12.41
CA VAL A 124 41.77 0.95 12.69
C VAL A 124 42.70 0.33 11.65
N ARG A 125 42.52 0.63 10.36
CA ARG A 125 43.43 0.16 9.30
C ARG A 125 44.86 0.66 9.50
N ASP A 126 45.05 1.94 9.86
CA ASP A 126 46.38 2.49 10.12
C ASP A 126 47.04 1.78 11.30
N LEU A 127 46.30 1.56 12.39
CA LEU A 127 46.78 0.83 13.56
C LEU A 127 47.11 -0.63 13.23
N GLU A 128 46.32 -1.29 12.37
CA GLU A 128 46.60 -2.65 11.89
C GLU A 128 47.92 -2.71 11.12
N VAL A 129 48.19 -1.73 10.24
CA VAL A 129 49.46 -1.62 9.50
C VAL A 129 50.63 -1.45 10.46
N VAL A 130 50.53 -0.53 11.42
CA VAL A 130 51.57 -0.30 12.43
C VAL A 130 51.80 -1.55 13.28
N ASN A 131 50.73 -2.20 13.72
CA ASN A 131 50.80 -3.43 14.53
C ASN A 131 51.45 -4.58 13.74
N GLN A 132 51.13 -4.73 12.44
CA GLN A 132 51.81 -5.69 11.56
C GLN A 132 53.30 -5.38 11.40
N ALA A 133 53.67 -4.10 11.24
CA ALA A 133 55.07 -3.68 11.14
C ALA A 133 55.85 -3.97 12.44
N MET A 134 55.27 -3.63 13.60
CA MET A 134 55.85 -3.95 14.90
C MET A 134 56.00 -5.45 15.11
N ARG A 135 55.00 -6.26 14.74
CA ARG A 135 55.09 -7.73 14.82
C ARG A 135 56.18 -8.30 13.93
N LYS A 136 56.42 -7.72 12.74
CA LYS A 136 57.53 -8.13 11.86
C LYS A 136 58.89 -7.76 12.46
N LEU A 137 59.03 -6.58 13.05
CA LEU A 137 60.26 -6.15 13.74
C LEU A 137 60.58 -7.02 14.97
N VAL A 138 59.56 -7.35 15.78
CA VAL A 138 59.73 -8.24 16.93
C VAL A 138 60.11 -9.66 16.50
N LYS A 139 59.57 -10.14 15.37
CA LYS A 139 59.99 -11.43 14.76
C LYS A 139 61.39 -11.38 14.13
N ALA A 140 61.88 -10.20 13.79
CA ALA A 140 63.20 -9.96 13.19
C ALA A 140 64.26 -9.51 14.22
N GLY A 141 64.05 -9.78 15.51
CA GLY A 141 64.98 -9.42 16.59
C GLY A 141 66.43 -9.88 16.37
N PRO A 142 67.40 -9.27 17.09
CA PRO A 142 68.82 -9.29 16.78
C PRO A 142 69.41 -10.69 17.04
N GLY A 143 69.52 -11.49 15.99
CA GLY A 143 70.05 -12.86 16.09
C GLY A 143 70.59 -13.40 14.78
N SER A 144 70.95 -12.54 13.83
CA SER A 144 71.59 -12.92 12.57
C SER A 144 72.79 -12.02 12.29
N GLU A 145 73.73 -11.98 13.23
CA GLU A 145 75.13 -11.72 12.89
C GLU A 145 75.78 -13.06 12.56
N THR A 146 75.94 -13.26 11.27
CA THR A 146 76.99 -14.07 10.65
C THR A 146 78.26 -14.11 11.50
N SER A 147 78.53 -15.28 12.09
CA SER A 147 79.88 -15.75 12.36
C SER A 147 80.10 -16.99 11.52
N GLN A 148 80.75 -16.80 10.37
CA GLN A 148 81.34 -17.90 9.62
C GLN A 148 82.60 -17.38 8.94
N ASP A 149 83.66 -17.24 9.73
CA ASP A 149 85.03 -17.29 9.21
C ASP A 149 85.43 -18.76 9.09
N GLY A 150 85.92 -19.14 7.92
CA GLY A 150 86.80 -20.30 7.79
C GLY A 150 86.46 -21.30 6.67
N ASN A 151 86.97 -20.98 5.48
CA ASN A 151 87.74 -21.91 4.63
C ASN A 151 86.98 -22.91 3.72
N GLY A 152 87.32 -22.87 2.44
CA GLY A 152 86.99 -23.93 1.48
C GLY A 152 86.81 -23.44 0.04
N MET A 153 87.90 -23.38 -0.72
CA MET A 153 87.88 -23.36 -2.19
C MET A 153 86.98 -24.48 -2.74
N ASP A 154 86.18 -24.21 -3.78
CA ASP A 154 86.22 -25.01 -5.01
C ASP A 154 85.49 -24.33 -6.19
N LYS A 155 86.02 -24.57 -7.38
CA LYS A 155 85.64 -24.04 -8.69
C LYS A 155 84.36 -24.71 -9.20
N GLY A 156 83.44 -23.94 -9.78
CA GLY A 156 82.24 -24.56 -10.38
C GLY A 156 81.46 -23.63 -11.30
N ARG A 157 81.89 -23.59 -12.56
CA ARG A 157 81.19 -23.03 -13.73
C ARG A 157 79.73 -23.50 -13.86
N GLN A 158 78.84 -22.57 -14.25
CA GLN A 158 77.82 -22.63 -15.32
C GLN A 158 76.34 -22.35 -14.97
N ARG A 159 75.84 -21.34 -15.70
CA ARG A 159 74.56 -21.26 -16.47
C ARG A 159 73.23 -20.91 -15.75
N ARG A 160 72.77 -19.69 -16.07
CA ARG A 160 71.34 -19.27 -16.24
C ARG A 160 70.63 -20.13 -17.31
N PRO A 161 69.30 -20.04 -17.55
CA PRO A 161 68.23 -19.17 -17.01
C PRO A 161 67.02 -20.02 -16.50
N ARG A 162 65.80 -19.57 -16.15
CA ARG A 162 64.87 -18.62 -16.77
C ARG A 162 63.60 -18.53 -15.91
N MET A 163 62.91 -17.40 -15.96
CA MET A 163 61.60 -17.16 -15.36
C MET A 163 60.48 -18.04 -15.94
N ARG A 164 59.45 -18.30 -15.13
CA ARG A 164 58.07 -18.31 -15.63
C ARG A 164 57.05 -17.97 -14.53
N SER A 165 56.26 -16.96 -14.84
CA SER A 165 55.02 -16.53 -14.20
C SER A 165 53.94 -17.61 -14.29
N VAL A 166 53.08 -17.71 -13.26
CA VAL A 166 51.60 -17.60 -13.33
C VAL A 166 51.13 -17.06 -11.98
#